data_AF-A0A1F5AG00-F1
#
_entry.id   AF-A0A1F5AG00-F1
#
_cell.length_a   1.000
_cell.length_b   1.000
_cell.length_c   1.000
_cell.angle_alpha   90.00
_cell.angle_beta   90.00
_cell.angle_gamma   90.00
#
_symmetry.space_group_name_H-M   'P 1'
#
loop_
_entity.id
_entity.type
_entity.pdbx_description
1 polymer ?
#
loop_
_entity_poly.entity_id
_entity_poly.type
_entity_poly.pdbx_seq_one_letter_code
_entity_poly.pdbx_strand_id
1 'polypeptide(L)' 'MKNKLFLFILLTTGLLSLVSDTLADWSAAKRLTWTSGDSCIPAMVIDPGDNIHVAWQDDTPGNFEIYYRKGN' A
#
# COMPACT_ATOMS: atom_id res chain seq x y z
N MET A 1 -44.56 11.77 -14.98
CA MET A 1 -43.88 10.81 -14.07
C MET A 1 -42.61 10.19 -14.64
N LYS A 2 -42.52 9.91 -15.95
CA LYS A 2 -41.36 9.22 -16.56
C LYS A 2 -40.03 10.01 -16.48
N ASN A 3 -40.07 11.34 -16.48
CA ASN A 3 -38.85 12.17 -16.48
C ASN A 3 -38.27 12.41 -15.08
N LYS A 4 -39.08 12.29 -14.02
CA LYS A 4 -38.59 12.40 -12.64
C LYS A 4 -37.88 11.12 -12.20
N LEU A 5 -38.27 9.96 -12.75
CA LEU A 5 -37.64 8.68 -12.45
C LEU A 5 -36.25 8.53 -13.12
N PHE A 6 -36.08 9.09 -14.33
CA PHE A 6 -34.81 9.05 -15.06
C PHE A 6 -33.70 9.90 -14.39
N LEU A 7 -34.09 11.04 -13.77
CA LEU A 7 -33.18 11.90 -13.02
C LEU A 7 -32.68 11.25 -11.72
N PHE A 8 -33.52 10.43 -11.07
CA PHE A 8 -33.16 9.71 -9.84
C PHE A 8 -32.13 8.59 -10.10
N ILE A 9 -32.21 7.92 -11.25
CA ILE A 9 -31.27 6.84 -11.63
C ILE A 9 -29.87 7.41 -11.95
N LEU A 10 -29.80 8.60 -12.57
CA LEU A 10 -28.55 9.31 -12.84
C LEU A 10 -27.90 9.89 -11.57
N LEU A 11 -28.70 10.30 -10.57
CA LEU A 11 -28.16 10.81 -9.31
C LEU A 11 -27.53 9.70 -8.46
N THR A 12 -28.08 8.47 -8.50
CA THR A 12 -27.56 7.36 -7.68
C THR A 12 -26.31 6.70 -8.25
N THR A 13 -26.16 6.65 -9.57
CA THR A 13 -24.95 6.08 -10.21
C THR A 13 -23.75 7.03 -10.15
N GLY A 14 -23.98 8.35 -10.23
CA GLY A 14 -22.91 9.35 -10.09
C GLY A 14 -22.46 9.58 -8.63
N LEU A 15 -23.33 9.35 -7.65
CA LEU A 15 -22.97 9.49 -6.24
C LEU A 15 -22.12 8.31 -5.74
N LEU A 16 -22.23 7.12 -6.35
CA LEU A 16 -21.39 5.96 -5.99
C LEU A 16 -19.94 6.08 -6.50
N SER A 17 -19.71 6.78 -7.61
CA SER A 17 -18.36 7.07 -8.14
C SER A 17 -17.62 8.19 -7.42
N LEU A 18 -18.29 8.92 -6.52
CA LEU A 18 -17.69 9.94 -5.65
C LEU A 18 -17.37 9.40 -4.24
N VAL A 19 -17.80 8.17 -3.93
CA VAL A 19 -17.63 7.53 -2.61
C VAL A 19 -16.60 6.39 -2.67
N SER A 20 -16.16 5.98 -3.86
CA SER A 20 -15.18 4.89 -4.04
C SER A 20 -13.80 5.19 -3.45
N ASP A 21 -13.45 6.46 -3.25
CA ASP A 21 -12.11 6.85 -2.79
C ASP A 21 -11.93 6.71 -1.26
N THR A 22 -12.89 6.09 -0.57
CA THR A 22 -12.89 5.98 0.90
C THR A 22 -12.72 4.56 1.44
N LEU A 23 -12.54 3.57 0.58
CA LEU A 23 -12.11 2.24 1.00
C LEU A 23 -10.60 2.15 0.76
N ALA A 24 -9.84 2.10 1.84
CA ALA A 24 -8.40 1.87 1.78
C ALA A 24 -8.12 0.48 1.19
N ASP A 25 -8.06 0.41 -0.14
CA ASP A 25 -7.66 -0.78 -0.87
C ASP A 25 -6.16 -0.95 -0.72
N TRP A 26 -5.76 -1.63 0.35
CA TRP A 26 -4.40 -2.13 0.48
C TRP A 26 -4.06 -2.93 -0.77
N SER A 27 -2.99 -2.53 -1.45
CA SER A 27 -2.46 -3.32 -2.56
C SER A 27 -1.91 -4.65 -2.05
N ALA A 28 -1.72 -5.60 -2.95
CA ALA A 28 -1.09 -6.87 -2.60
C ALA A 28 0.27 -6.63 -1.92
N ALA A 29 0.50 -7.30 -0.79
CA ALA A 29 1.74 -7.15 -0.04
C ALA A 29 2.95 -7.53 -0.91
N LYS A 30 3.94 -6.62 -0.98
CA LYS A 30 5.20 -6.84 -1.70
C LYS A 30 6.25 -7.38 -0.74
N ARG A 31 6.69 -8.62 -0.94
CA ARG A 31 7.76 -9.22 -0.16
C ARG A 31 9.09 -8.49 -0.41
N LEU A 32 9.85 -8.18 0.65
CA LEU A 32 11.13 -7.46 0.55
C LEU A 32 12.35 -8.38 0.41
N THR A 33 12.30 -9.57 1.01
CA THR A 33 13.41 -10.54 1.04
C THR A 33 12.90 -11.99 1.05
N TRP A 34 13.74 -12.92 0.60
CA TRP A 34 13.52 -14.36 0.61
C TRP A 34 14.50 -15.09 1.56
N THR A 35 15.09 -14.33 2.48
CA THR A 35 15.95 -14.85 3.54
C THR A 35 15.21 -15.85 4.42
N SER A 36 15.95 -16.80 4.99
CA SER A 36 15.40 -17.85 5.85
C SER A 36 15.33 -17.45 7.33
N GLY A 37 16.04 -16.39 7.72
CA GLY A 37 16.01 -15.83 9.07
C GLY A 37 14.79 -14.95 9.35
N ASP A 38 14.65 -14.57 10.61
CA ASP A 38 13.63 -13.66 11.11
C ASP A 38 13.95 -12.22 10.69
N SER A 39 13.14 -11.67 9.79
CA SER A 39 13.18 -10.25 9.44
C SER A 39 12.27 -9.43 10.36
N CYS A 40 12.82 -8.52 11.17
CA CYS A 40 12.08 -7.74 12.17
C CYS A 40 12.52 -6.26 12.25
N ILE A 41 11.79 -5.47 13.05
CA ILE A 41 12.10 -4.05 13.38
C ILE A 41 12.34 -3.20 12.11
N PRO A 42 11.35 -3.09 11.19
CA PRO A 42 11.51 -2.29 9.99
C PRO A 42 11.44 -0.78 10.31
N ALA A 43 12.22 0.01 9.57
CA ALA A 43 12.12 1.46 9.49
C ALA A 43 12.03 1.88 8.01
N MET A 44 11.18 2.88 7.70
CA MET A 44 11.03 3.36 6.32
C MET A 44 10.98 4.89 6.22
N VAL A 45 11.53 5.42 5.12
CA VAL A 45 11.42 6.83 4.71
C VAL A 45 11.22 6.94 3.21
N ILE A 46 10.66 8.06 2.75
CA ILE A 46 10.52 8.40 1.34
C ILE A 46 11.42 9.60 1.06
N ASP A 47 12.25 9.53 0.01
CA ASP A 47 13.13 10.63 -0.39
C ASP A 47 12.39 11.64 -1.30
N PRO A 48 12.96 12.83 -1.58
CA PRO A 48 12.33 13.83 -2.47
C PRO A 48 12.14 13.38 -3.93
N GLY A 49 12.70 12.24 -4.33
CA GLY A 49 12.52 11.63 -5.64
C GLY A 49 11.51 10.49 -5.62
N ASP A 50 10.64 10.43 -4.61
CA ASP A 50 9.63 9.40 -4.38
C ASP A 50 10.19 7.97 -4.23
N ASN A 51 11.48 7.83 -3.90
CA ASN A 51 12.05 6.51 -3.65
C ASN A 51 11.77 6.07 -2.21
N ILE A 52 11.41 4.80 -2.05
CA ILE A 52 11.19 4.20 -0.74
C ILE A 52 12.49 3.61 -0.24
N HIS A 53 12.91 4.01 0.96
CA HIS A 53 14.04 3.43 1.66
C HIS A 53 13.52 2.59 2.83
N VAL A 54 13.91 1.32 2.90
CA VAL A 54 13.56 0.42 4.01
C VAL A 54 14.83 -0.19 4.59
N ALA A 55 14.95 -0.14 5.91
CA ALA A 55 15.95 -0.89 6.67
C ALA A 55 15.23 -1.82 7.66
N TRP A 56 15.80 -3.00 7.92
CA TRP A 56 15.25 -3.99 8.87
C TRP A 56 16.38 -4.82 9.49
N GLN A 57 16.09 -5.48 10.61
CA GLN A 57 16.98 -6.49 11.20
C GLN A 57 16.68 -7.86 10.60
N ASP A 58 17.70 -8.65 10.28
CA ASP A 58 17.54 -10.03 9.82
C ASP A 58 18.67 -10.91 10.41
N ASP A 59 18.33 -12.09 10.91
CA ASP A 59 19.26 -13.01 11.57
C ASP A 59 19.75 -14.17 10.69
N THR A 60 19.49 -14.13 9.38
CA THR A 60 19.98 -15.13 8.40
C THR A 60 21.47 -15.47 8.54
N PRO A 61 22.40 -14.54 8.83
CA PRO A 61 23.82 -14.89 8.99
C PRO A 61 24.17 -15.51 10.36
N GLY A 62 23.21 -15.67 11.28
CA GLY A 62 23.41 -16.23 12.62
C GLY A 62 23.38 -15.20 13.76
N ASN A 63 23.23 -13.91 13.44
CA ASN A 63 23.00 -12.81 14.37
C ASN A 63 22.20 -11.70 13.67
N PHE A 64 21.46 -10.87 14.42
CA PHE A 64 20.71 -9.76 13.84
C PHE A 64 21.65 -8.72 13.23
N GLU A 65 21.57 -8.57 11.92
CA GLU A 65 22.28 -7.57 11.13
C GLU A 65 21.29 -6.58 10.50
N ILE A 66 21.76 -5.38 10.18
CA ILE A 66 20.95 -4.38 9.50
C ILE A 66 21.00 -4.61 7.99
N TYR A 67 19.84 -4.90 7.41
CA TYR A 67 19.63 -5.00 5.97
C TYR A 67 18.96 -3.74 5.44
N TYR A 68 19.18 -3.44 4.16
CA TYR A 68 18.67 -2.26 3.50
C TYR A 68 18.18 -2.55 2.08
N ARG A 69 17.08 -1.92 1.68
CA ARG A 69 16.53 -1.99 0.33
C ARG A 69 15.97 -0.63 -0.09
N LYS A 70 16.36 -0.19 -1.29
CA LYS A 70 15.72 0.90 -2.00
C LYS A 70 14.65 0.33 -2.95
N GLY A 71 13.45 0.87 -2.89
CA GLY A 71 12.36 0.62 -3.82
C GLY A 71 12.14 1.81 -4.74
N ASN A 72 11.74 1.50 -5.97
CA ASN A 72 11.07 2.44 -6.87
C ASN A 72 9.56 2.21 -6.77
#